data_AF-A0A562P7L0-F1
#
_entry.id   AF-A0A562P7L0-F1
#
_cell.length_a   1.000
_cell.length_b   1.000
_cell.length_c   1.000
_cell.angle_alpha   90.00
_cell.angle_beta   90.00
_cell.angle_gamma   90.00
#
_symmetry.space_group_name_H-M   'P 1'
#
loop_
_entity.id
_entity.type
_entity.pdbx_description
1 polymer ?
#
loop_
_entity_poly.entity_id
_entity_poly.type
_entity_poly.pdbx_seq_one_letter_code
_entity_poly.pdbx_strand_id
1 'polypeptide(L)'
;MLTGLIEMHLSLSQARTSDVISYLTIVSVIFIPLTFLVGVWGMNFDPETSPWNMPELKAQYGYPAALAFMALVALGLIAFFRWKKWL
;
A
#
# COMPACT_ATOMS: atom_id res chain seq x y z
N MET A 1 -44.40 1.85 -10.20
CA MET A 1 -44.37 1.61 -8.74
C MET A 1 -43.43 0.44 -8.40
N LEU A 2 -43.67 -0.77 -8.92
CA LEU A 2 -42.78 -1.94 -8.73
C LEU A 2 -41.35 -1.78 -9.31
N THR A 3 -41.23 -1.16 -10.49
CA THR A 3 -39.94 -0.87 -11.14
C THR A 3 -39.04 0.03 -10.30
N GLY A 4 -39.59 1.10 -9.72
CA GLY A 4 -38.83 2.01 -8.85
C GLY A 4 -38.32 1.35 -7.56
N LEU A 5 -39.01 0.32 -7.07
CA LEU A 5 -38.59 -0.47 -5.90
C LEU A 5 -37.42 -1.40 -6.27
N ILE A 6 -37.47 -2.01 -7.46
CA ILE A 6 -36.36 -2.81 -8.01
C ILE A 6 -35.14 -1.93 -8.30
N GLU A 7 -35.33 -0.75 -8.90
CA GLU A 7 -34.24 0.22 -9.14
C GLU A 7 -33.62 0.71 -7.83
N MET A 8 -34.43 0.95 -6.79
CA MET A 8 -33.91 1.27 -5.46
C MET A 8 -33.07 0.11 -4.89
N HIS A 9 -33.56 -1.13 -4.94
CA HIS A 9 -32.80 -2.30 -4.48
C HIS A 9 -31.48 -2.49 -5.24
N LEU A 10 -31.51 -2.32 -6.56
CA LEU A 10 -30.30 -2.39 -7.40
C LEU A 10 -29.33 -1.27 -7.04
N SER A 11 -29.81 -0.03 -6.85
CA SER A 11 -28.98 1.11 -6.46
C SER A 11 -28.29 0.91 -5.10
N LEU A 12 -29.00 0.35 -4.11
CA LEU A 12 -28.44 0.01 -2.80
C LEU A 12 -27.43 -1.14 -2.86
N SER A 13 -27.64 -2.10 -3.77
CA SER A 13 -26.67 -3.16 -4.04
C SER A 13 -25.40 -2.59 -4.66
N GLN A 14 -25.56 -1.73 -5.68
CA GLN A 14 -24.46 -1.07 -6.39
C GLN A 14 -23.63 -0.18 -5.45
N ALA A 15 -24.29 0.59 -4.58
CA ALA A 15 -23.63 1.41 -3.57
C ALA A 15 -22.74 0.56 -2.66
N ARG A 16 -23.28 -0.54 -2.11
CA ARG A 16 -22.50 -1.46 -1.27
C ARG A 16 -21.32 -2.10 -2.01
N THR A 17 -21.51 -2.48 -3.27
CA THR A 17 -20.39 -2.99 -4.08
C THR A 17 -19.31 -1.94 -4.30
N SER A 18 -19.70 -0.68 -4.56
CA SER A 18 -18.75 0.43 -4.73
C SER A 18 -17.96 0.71 -3.45
N ASP A 19 -18.61 0.61 -2.29
CA ASP A 19 -17.95 0.77 -0.99
C ASP A 19 -16.92 -0.33 -0.76
N VAL A 20 -17.26 -1.59 -1.06
CA VAL A 20 -16.34 -2.73 -0.94
C VAL A 20 -15.14 -2.58 -1.87
N ILE A 21 -15.35 -2.20 -3.14
CA ILE A 21 -14.27 -1.99 -4.11
C ILE A 21 -13.37 -0.82 -3.67
N SER A 22 -13.97 0.26 -3.17
CA SER A 22 -13.20 1.41 -2.67
C SER A 22 -12.34 1.01 -1.48
N TYR A 23 -12.88 0.25 -0.54
CA TYR A 23 -12.13 -0.27 0.60
C TYR A 23 -10.96 -1.15 0.17
N LEU A 24 -11.20 -2.12 -0.73
CA LEU A 24 -10.15 -2.98 -1.27
C LEU A 24 -9.07 -2.17 -2.00
N THR A 25 -9.46 -1.15 -2.77
CA THR A 25 -8.52 -0.28 -3.48
C THR A 25 -7.63 0.50 -2.51
N ILE A 26 -8.19 1.04 -1.43
CA ILE A 26 -7.42 1.75 -0.39
C ILE A 26 -6.40 0.81 0.23
N VAL A 27 -6.79 -0.42 0.56
CA VAL A 27 -5.88 -1.44 1.06
C VAL A 27 -4.78 -1.72 0.03
N SER A 28 -5.11 -1.99 -1.23
CA SER A 28 -4.13 -2.26 -2.28
C SER A 28 -3.15 -1.11 -2.51
N VAL A 29 -3.60 0.14 -2.52
CA VAL A 29 -2.71 1.31 -2.72
C VAL A 29 -1.71 1.45 -1.57
N ILE A 30 -2.02 0.99 -0.36
CA ILE A 30 -1.06 0.93 0.75
C ILE A 30 -0.10 -0.24 0.55
N PHE A 31 -0.61 -1.42 0.22
CA PHE A 31 0.21 -2.64 0.15
C PHE A 31 1.14 -2.71 -1.07
N ILE A 32 0.75 -2.21 -2.24
CA ILE A 32 1.56 -2.24 -3.47
C ILE A 32 2.94 -1.57 -3.29
N PRO A 33 3.04 -0.29 -2.88
CA PRO A 33 4.34 0.35 -2.70
C PRO A 33 5.15 -0.30 -1.58
N LEU A 34 4.52 -0.74 -0.49
CA LEU A 34 5.21 -1.50 0.56
C LEU A 34 5.79 -2.82 0.04
N THR A 35 5.02 -3.55 -0.77
CA THR A 35 5.45 -4.84 -1.33
C THR A 35 6.58 -4.64 -2.34
N PHE A 36 6.52 -3.58 -3.14
CA PHE A 36 7.62 -3.19 -4.02
C PHE A 36 8.90 -2.88 -3.22
N LEU A 37 8.77 -2.12 -2.12
CA LEU A 37 9.85 -1.82 -1.19
C LEU A 37 10.47 -3.11 -0.62
N VAL A 38 9.64 -3.98 -0.05
CA VAL A 38 10.07 -5.28 0.48
C VAL A 38 10.70 -6.15 -0.62
N GLY A 39 10.17 -6.09 -1.85
CA GLY A 39 10.74 -6.81 -3.00
C GLY A 39 12.15 -6.33 -3.35
N VAL A 40 12.36 -5.01 -3.43
CA VAL A 40 13.68 -4.42 -3.72
C VAL A 40 14.69 -4.74 -2.60
N TRP A 41 14.31 -4.61 -1.33
CA TRP A 41 15.20 -4.90 -0.20
C TRP A 41 15.31 -6.38 0.17
N GLY A 42 14.38 -7.22 -0.27
CA GLY A 42 14.35 -8.67 -0.05
C GLY A 42 15.06 -9.48 -1.14
N MET A 43 15.56 -8.82 -2.19
CA MET A 43 16.50 -9.44 -3.13
C MET A 43 17.81 -9.74 -2.40
N ASN A 44 18.33 -10.96 -2.56
CA ASN A 44 19.61 -11.41 -1.99
C ASN A 44 20.79 -10.67 -2.65
N PHE A 45 20.95 -9.38 -2.36
CA PHE A 45 22.08 -8.59 -2.81
C PHE A 45 23.31 -8.97 -1.97
N ASP A 46 24.10 -9.90 -2.51
CA ASP A 46 25.36 -10.35 -1.91
C ASP A 46 26.40 -9.20 -1.93
N PRO A 47 26.88 -8.71 -0.77
CA PRO A 47 27.86 -7.61 -0.71
C PRO A 47 29.23 -7.94 -1.32
N GLU A 48 29.48 -9.21 -1.66
CA GLU A 48 30.79 -9.67 -2.16
C GLU A 48 30.96 -9.58 -3.69
N THR A 49 29.89 -9.42 -4.47
CA THR A 49 29.97 -9.54 -5.95
C THR A 49 30.09 -8.23 -6.73
N SER A 50 29.93 -7.05 -6.10
CA SER A 50 30.18 -5.76 -6.77
C SER A 50 30.42 -4.62 -5.77
N PRO A 51 31.43 -3.74 -5.97
CA PRO A 51 31.64 -2.55 -5.12
C PRO A 51 30.50 -1.52 -5.20
N TRP A 52 29.59 -1.67 -6.17
CA TRP A 52 28.37 -0.88 -6.34
C TRP A 52 27.12 -1.55 -5.74
N ASN A 53 27.26 -2.75 -5.15
CA ASN A 53 26.18 -3.42 -4.43
C ASN A 53 26.01 -2.75 -3.04
N MET A 54 25.14 -1.74 -2.98
CA MET A 54 24.61 -1.09 -1.78
C MET A 54 25.57 -1.00 -0.56
N PRO A 55 26.39 0.07 -0.43
CA PRO A 55 27.19 0.32 0.77
C PRO A 55 26.36 0.47 2.07
N GLU A 56 25.05 0.67 1.97
CA GLU A 56 24.10 0.76 3.09
C GLU A 56 23.87 -0.59 3.80
N LEU A 57 24.13 -1.74 3.17
CA LEU A 57 23.98 -3.06 3.80
C LEU A 57 25.13 -3.40 4.77
N LYS A 58 26.29 -2.75 4.62
CA LYS A 58 27.43 -2.83 5.55
C LYS A 58 27.29 -1.91 6.76
N ALA A 59 26.38 -0.94 6.72
CA ALA A 59 26.10 -0.09 7.86
C ALA A 59 25.30 -0.90 8.90
N GLN A 60 25.76 -0.89 10.15
CA GLN A 60 25.14 -1.60 11.28
C GLN A 60 23.63 -1.27 11.47
N TYR A 61 23.17 -0.18 10.84
CA TYR A 61 21.80 0.32 10.87
C TYR A 61 21.07 0.32 9.53
N GLY A 62 21.63 -0.25 8.44
CA GLY A 62 20.98 -0.24 7.11
C GLY A 62 19.62 -0.94 7.08
N TYR A 63 19.52 -2.11 7.73
CA TYR A 63 18.28 -2.86 7.85
C TYR A 63 17.22 -2.14 8.73
N PRO A 64 17.56 -1.65 9.94
CA PRO A 64 16.67 -0.77 10.71
C PRO A 64 16.23 0.50 9.98
N ALA A 65 17.13 1.14 9.23
CA ALA A 65 16.82 2.37 8.47
C ALA A 65 15.86 2.10 7.32
N ALA A 66 16.03 0.99 6.59
CA ALA A 66 15.09 0.56 5.56
C ALA A 66 13.70 0.27 6.16
N LEU A 67 13.63 -0.42 7.30
CA LEU A 67 12.37 -0.64 8.03
C LEU A 67 11.72 0.67 8.49
N ALA A 68 12.50 1.63 9.01
CA ALA A 68 12.00 2.94 9.39
C ALA A 68 11.47 3.72 8.17
N PHE A 69 12.14 3.62 7.02
CA PHE A 69 11.69 4.23 5.77
C PHE A 69 10.39 3.58 5.27
N MET A 70 10.28 2.26 5.28
CA MET A 70 9.04 1.54 4.95
C MET A 70 7.88 1.96 5.87
N ALA A 71 8.13 2.06 7.18
CA ALA A 71 7.13 2.52 8.15
C ALA A 71 6.72 3.98 7.90
N LEU A 72 7.66 4.85 7.55
CA LEU A 72 7.40 6.26 7.24
C LEU A 72 6.56 6.40 5.97
N VAL A 73 6.86 5.63 4.92
CA VAL A 73 6.06 5.59 3.68
C VAL A 73 4.64 5.06 3.97
N ALA A 74 4.51 4.00 4.77
CA ALA A 74 3.22 3.45 5.18
C ALA A 74 2.37 4.49 5.92
N LEU A 75 2.96 5.15 6.93
CA LEU A 75 2.31 6.19 7.70
C LEU A 75 1.96 7.42 6.84
N GLY A 76 2.83 7.80 5.92
CA GLY A 76 2.61 8.90 4.98
C GLY A 76 1.42 8.64 4.04
N LEU A 77 1.31 7.43 3.50
CA LEU A 77 0.18 7.02 2.68
C LEU A 77 -1.13 7.00 3.49
N ILE A 78 -1.11 6.43 4.71
CA ILE A 78 -2.28 6.43 5.59
C ILE A 78 -2.72 7.86 5.93
N ALA A 79 -1.77 8.75 6.24
CA ALA A 79 -2.05 10.15 6.53
C ALA A 79 -2.63 10.88 5.30
N PHE A 80 -2.09 10.62 4.11
CA PHE A 80 -2.60 11.18 2.85
C PHE A 80 -4.04 10.75 2.58
N PHE A 81 -4.35 9.46 2.71
CA PHE A 81 -5.71 8.94 2.54
C PHE A 81 -6.69 9.52 3.57
N ARG A 82 -6.26 9.67 4.83
CA ARG A 82 -7.08 10.28 5.88
C ARG A 82 -7.32 11.76 5.64
N TRP A 83 -6.33 12.49 5.13
CA TRP A 83 -6.50 13.92 4.80
C TRP A 83 -7.44 14.14 3.62
N LYS A 84 -7.40 13.25 2.62
CA LYS A 84 -8.25 13.33 1.44
C LYS A 84 -9.72 12.95 1.69
N LYS A 85 -10.08 12.54 2.91
CA LYS A 85 -11.44 12.09 3.29
C LYS A 85 -12.02 11.02 2.36
N TRP A 86 -11.15 10.18 1.78
CA TRP A 86 -11.57 8.96 1.08
C TRP A 86 -11.78 7.79 2.06
N LEU A 87 -11.45 8.02 3.34
CA LEU A 87 -11.83 7.28 4.53
C LEU A 87 -12.61 8.21 5.48
#